data_AF-A0A811RIG2-F1
#
_entry.id   AF-A0A811RIG2-F1
#
_cell.length_a   1.000
_cell.length_b   1.000
_cell.length_c   1.000
_cell.angle_alpha   90.00
_cell.angle_beta   90.00
_cell.angle_gamma   90.00
#
_symmetry.space_group_name_H-M   'P 1'
#
loop_
_entity.id
_entity.type
_entity.pdbx_description
1 polymer ?
#
loop_
_entity_poly.entity_id
_entity_poly.type
_entity_poly.pdbx_seq_one_letter_code
_entity_poly.pdbx_strand_id
1 'polypeptide(L)'
;MVVSPEFQLTVGQEFPDVMSCRRAIRNTAIACHFEIQTASVQWVANTVEERLRENPQCKPKEILEEIHKAHGITLSYKQAWRGKERIMAAVRGSFEEGYRLLPEYCRQVERTNPGSIARVYGNPDDNCFRRLFISFNASIFGFVNACRPLIGLDRTLLKNKYLGTLFLATGFDGDGALFPLAFGVVDEETDDNWVWFLSELHELLEKNTENMPRLTILSDRRKGITDGVEFNFPTAFHGYCMRHVSETFKKEFNNPVLVNLLWEAAHALTVIEFETKLLEIEDTSPEAVMMECIRRQLMTWFNERREASMQWNTILVPAAERRVQEAIERARGYQVARANEAEFEVISAHEGTNIVDIRNRCCLCRGWQLYGVPCAHGVAALLSCRQNVHRYTESCFTVATYRKTYSQTIHPIPDKTLWNETADHETADQGQADEIKAQMIINPPKSLRPPGRPRKKRVRAEDRGRVKRVVHCSRCNQTGHFRTTCAAPI
;
A
#
# COMPACT_ATOMS: atom_id res chain seq x y z
N MET A 1 53.03 29.59 -20.63
CA MET A 1 52.26 30.80 -20.29
C MET A 1 53.00 31.52 -19.20
N VAL A 2 53.45 32.75 -19.47
CA VAL A 2 54.13 33.59 -18.47
C VAL A 2 53.05 34.25 -17.62
N VAL A 3 53.01 33.95 -16.33
CA VAL A 3 52.08 34.57 -15.38
C VAL A 3 52.63 35.96 -15.03
N SER A 4 51.77 36.98 -15.02
CA SER A 4 52.14 38.36 -14.62
C SER A 4 52.76 38.36 -13.20
N PRO A 5 53.83 39.15 -12.94
CA PRO A 5 54.50 39.21 -11.63
C PRO A 5 53.58 39.59 -10.45
N GLU A 6 52.42 40.19 -10.75
CA GLU A 6 51.46 40.67 -9.74
C GLU A 6 50.66 39.56 -9.03
N PHE A 7 50.73 38.31 -9.51
CA PHE A 7 49.93 37.19 -8.98
C PHE A 7 50.78 36.03 -8.43
N GLN A 8 52.06 36.28 -8.09
CA GLN A 8 52.97 35.24 -7.62
C GLN A 8 52.92 35.12 -6.08
N LEU A 9 52.36 34.01 -5.57
CA LEU A 9 52.35 33.71 -4.13
C LEU A 9 53.59 32.91 -3.73
N THR A 10 54.19 33.22 -2.58
CA THR A 10 55.35 32.51 -2.03
C THR A 10 55.01 31.75 -0.75
N VAL A 11 55.71 30.64 -0.51
CA VAL A 11 55.56 29.86 0.72
C VAL A 11 56.08 30.69 1.90
N GLY A 12 55.25 30.89 2.91
CA GLY A 12 55.55 31.75 4.08
C GLY A 12 55.06 33.19 3.96
N GLN A 13 54.33 33.54 2.90
CA GLN A 13 53.74 34.88 2.76
C GLN A 13 52.68 35.16 3.84
N GLU A 14 52.87 36.23 4.60
CA GLU A 14 51.93 36.69 5.63
C GLU A 14 50.85 37.61 5.03
N PHE A 15 49.63 37.49 5.56
CA PHE A 15 48.49 38.31 5.16
C PHE A 15 47.91 39.02 6.38
N PRO A 16 47.43 40.27 6.22
CA PRO A 16 46.90 41.06 7.34
C PRO A 16 45.64 40.45 7.95
N ASP A 17 44.87 39.67 7.17
CA ASP A 17 43.67 38.97 7.64
C ASP A 17 43.30 37.78 6.72
N VAL A 18 42.39 36.93 7.20
CA VAL A 18 41.92 35.72 6.50
C VAL A 18 41.22 36.04 5.17
N MET A 19 40.51 37.17 5.07
CA MET A 19 39.80 37.57 3.85
C MET A 19 40.77 38.05 2.78
N SER A 20 41.82 38.76 3.18
CA SER A 20 42.92 39.17 2.30
C SER A 20 43.67 37.96 1.74
N CYS A 21 43.98 36.96 2.58
CA CYS A 21 44.55 35.68 2.15
C CYS A 21 43.64 34.94 1.14
N ARG A 22 42.34 34.81 1.45
CA ARG A 22 41.37 34.17 0.54
C ARG A 22 41.24 34.89 -0.80
N ARG A 23 41.30 36.22 -0.81
CA ARG A 23 41.23 37.03 -2.02
C ARG A 23 42.47 36.84 -2.89
N ALA A 24 43.66 36.83 -2.28
CA ALA A 24 44.92 36.61 -2.98
C ALA A 24 44.99 35.22 -3.61
N ILE A 25 44.58 34.17 -2.88
CA ILE A 25 44.50 32.80 -3.42
C ILE A 25 43.50 32.72 -4.58
N ARG A 26 42.32 33.33 -4.44
CA ARG A 26 41.29 33.35 -5.49
C ARG A 26 41.77 34.05 -6.76
N ASN A 27 42.37 35.23 -6.63
CA ASN A 27 42.86 36.00 -7.78
C ASN A 27 44.03 35.28 -8.48
N THR A 28 44.91 34.65 -7.71
CA THR A 28 46.01 33.84 -8.25
C THR A 28 45.50 32.61 -8.98
N ALA A 29 44.49 31.92 -8.44
CA ALA A 29 43.84 30.80 -9.11
C ALA A 29 43.18 31.24 -10.44
N ILE A 30 42.53 32.40 -10.47
CA ILE A 30 41.94 32.98 -11.70
C ILE A 30 43.04 33.31 -12.72
N ALA A 31 44.12 33.97 -12.31
CA ALA A 31 45.22 34.37 -13.18
C ALA A 31 46.00 33.17 -13.77
N CYS A 32 46.09 32.07 -13.02
CA CYS A 32 46.71 30.83 -13.46
C CYS A 32 45.75 29.87 -14.21
N HIS A 33 44.54 30.33 -14.56
CA HIS A 33 43.48 29.51 -15.17
C HIS A 33 43.15 28.22 -14.38
N PHE A 34 43.37 28.21 -13.07
CA PHE A 34 42.80 27.18 -12.20
C PHE A 34 41.30 27.46 -12.06
N GLU A 35 40.48 26.68 -12.76
CA GLU A 35 39.02 26.76 -12.67
C GLU A 35 38.51 26.35 -11.28
N ILE A 36 38.55 27.26 -10.31
CA ILE A 36 37.70 27.17 -9.13
C ILE A 36 36.39 27.90 -9.45
N GLN A 37 35.63 27.37 -10.41
CA GLN A 37 34.22 27.69 -10.55
C GLN A 37 33.47 26.88 -9.48
N THR A 38 33.33 27.45 -8.27
CA THR A 38 32.38 26.90 -7.30
C THR A 38 30.97 27.16 -7.82
N ALA A 39 30.45 26.25 -8.65
CA ALA A 39 29.08 26.28 -9.11
C ALA A 39 28.13 26.15 -7.90
N SER A 40 27.37 27.21 -7.66
CA SER A 40 26.41 27.26 -6.57
C SER A 40 25.22 26.36 -6.90
N VAL A 41 24.50 25.88 -5.87
CA VAL A 41 23.25 25.12 -6.08
C VAL A 41 22.24 25.91 -6.91
N GLN A 42 22.22 27.24 -6.76
CA GLN A 42 21.34 28.11 -7.55
C GLN A 42 21.75 28.15 -9.03
N TRP A 43 23.04 28.27 -9.30
CA TRP A 43 23.53 28.25 -10.68
C TRP A 43 23.20 26.91 -11.35
N VAL A 44 23.48 25.80 -10.66
CA VAL A 44 23.10 24.46 -11.15
C VAL A 44 21.61 24.37 -11.44
N ALA A 45 20.76 24.87 -10.52
CA ALA A 45 19.31 24.88 -10.69
C ALA A 45 18.90 25.62 -11.97
N ASN A 46 19.38 26.85 -12.15
CA ASN A 46 19.05 27.66 -13.33
C ASN A 46 19.51 27.00 -14.64
N THR A 47 20.71 26.39 -14.65
CA THR A 47 21.26 25.74 -15.85
C THR A 47 20.45 24.53 -16.32
N VAL A 48 19.83 23.78 -15.41
CA VAL A 48 19.09 22.55 -15.75
C VAL A 48 17.57 22.72 -15.78
N GLU A 49 17.08 23.96 -15.65
CA GLU A 49 15.67 24.23 -15.44
C GLU A 49 14.78 23.80 -16.61
N GLU A 50 15.07 24.27 -17.82
CA GLU A 50 14.30 23.93 -19.03
C GLU A 50 14.26 22.41 -19.25
N ARG A 51 15.42 21.76 -19.15
CA ARG A 51 15.54 20.31 -19.31
C ARG A 51 14.76 19.53 -18.25
N LEU A 52 14.71 20.00 -17.01
CA LEU A 52 13.92 19.35 -15.96
C LEU A 52 12.42 19.59 -16.10
N ARG A 53 11.99 20.67 -16.77
CA ARG A 53 10.59 20.86 -17.16
C ARG A 53 10.18 19.87 -18.26
N GLU A 54 11.05 19.61 -19.23
CA GLU A 54 10.82 18.63 -20.31
C GLU A 54 10.94 17.18 -19.83
N ASN A 55 11.96 16.87 -19.02
CA ASN A 55 12.19 15.53 -18.47
C ASN A 55 12.48 15.57 -16.96
N PRO A 56 11.42 15.54 -16.13
CA PRO A 56 11.55 15.50 -14.68
C PRO A 56 12.30 14.29 -14.10
N GLN A 57 12.45 13.21 -14.88
CA GLN A 57 13.09 11.97 -14.45
C GLN A 57 14.62 11.98 -14.62
N CYS A 58 15.19 13.06 -15.17
CA CYS A 58 16.63 13.25 -15.34
C CYS A 58 17.41 12.96 -14.04
N LYS A 59 18.41 12.08 -14.09
CA LYS A 59 19.15 11.67 -12.89
C LYS A 59 20.22 12.70 -12.53
N PRO A 60 20.56 12.88 -11.24
CA PRO A 60 21.65 13.77 -10.86
C PRO A 60 22.99 13.44 -11.54
N LYS A 61 23.23 12.18 -11.93
CA LYS A 61 24.42 11.81 -12.71
C LYS A 61 24.43 12.39 -14.13
N GLU A 62 23.27 12.41 -14.78
CA GLU A 62 23.12 12.98 -16.12
C GLU A 62 23.37 14.49 -16.07
N ILE A 63 22.90 15.15 -15.00
CA ILE A 63 23.21 16.57 -14.71
C ILE A 63 24.71 16.80 -14.51
N LEU A 64 25.41 15.90 -13.81
CA LEU A 64 26.87 16.00 -13.63
C LEU A 64 27.61 15.90 -14.97
N GLU A 65 27.27 14.89 -15.77
CA GLU A 65 27.91 14.62 -17.06
C GLU A 65 27.67 15.78 -18.04
N GLU A 66 26.45 16.31 -18.05
CA GLU A 66 26.07 17.45 -18.89
C GLU A 66 26.80 18.73 -18.51
N ILE A 67 26.79 19.10 -17.23
CA ILE A 67 27.45 20.33 -16.79
C ILE A 67 28.96 20.25 -17.01
N HIS A 68 29.55 19.06 -16.80
CA HIS A 68 30.96 18.85 -17.12
C HIS A 68 31.24 18.99 -18.61
N LYS A 69 30.38 18.41 -19.47
CA LYS A 69 30.53 18.48 -20.93
C LYS A 69 30.32 19.89 -21.49
N ALA A 70 29.33 20.61 -20.98
CA ALA A 70 28.93 21.92 -21.50
C ALA A 70 29.78 23.07 -20.94
N HIS A 71 30.26 22.94 -19.69
CA HIS A 71 30.89 24.05 -18.97
C HIS A 71 32.27 23.70 -18.39
N GLY A 72 32.77 22.47 -18.52
CA GLY A 72 34.03 22.03 -17.91
C GLY A 72 33.98 21.84 -16.38
N ILE A 73 32.91 22.29 -15.73
CA ILE A 73 32.80 22.33 -14.27
C ILE A 73 32.60 20.93 -13.70
N THR A 74 33.47 20.56 -12.75
CA THR A 74 33.29 19.34 -11.96
C THR A 74 32.41 19.62 -10.74
N LEU A 75 31.22 19.03 -10.72
CA LEU A 75 30.26 19.15 -9.62
C LEU A 75 30.32 17.93 -8.68
N SER A 76 30.02 18.14 -7.40
CA SER A 76 29.68 17.03 -6.53
C SER A 76 28.26 16.53 -6.83
N TYR A 77 28.04 15.22 -6.65
CA TYR A 77 26.70 14.63 -6.74
C TYR A 77 25.68 15.35 -5.85
N LYS A 78 26.09 15.82 -4.67
CA LYS A 78 25.22 16.57 -3.74
C LYS A 78 24.79 17.91 -4.33
N GLN A 79 25.66 18.63 -5.05
CA GLN A 79 25.30 19.88 -5.73
C GLN A 79 24.31 19.64 -6.86
N ALA A 80 24.57 18.64 -7.72
CA ALA A 80 23.64 18.26 -8.79
C ALA A 80 22.27 17.83 -8.24
N TRP A 81 22.25 17.00 -7.19
CA TRP A 81 21.00 16.59 -6.55
C TRP A 81 20.26 17.79 -5.93
N ARG A 82 20.94 18.67 -5.18
CA ARG A 82 20.30 19.86 -4.59
C ARG A 82 19.78 20.83 -5.64
N GLY A 83 20.52 21.03 -6.74
CA GLY A 83 20.09 21.88 -7.85
C GLY A 83 18.83 21.33 -8.51
N LYS A 84 18.80 20.01 -8.77
CA LYS A 84 17.60 19.30 -9.25
C LYS A 84 16.41 19.50 -8.29
N GLU A 85 16.57 19.18 -7.01
CA GLU A 85 15.46 19.26 -6.04
C GLU A 85 14.91 20.69 -5.93
N ARG A 86 15.75 21.71 -6.05
CA ARG A 86 15.32 23.12 -6.04
C ARG A 86 14.41 23.44 -7.22
N ILE A 87 14.75 23.03 -8.44
CA ILE A 87 13.86 23.21 -9.61
C ILE A 87 12.61 22.34 -9.50
N MET A 88 12.75 21.09 -9.08
CA MET A 88 11.61 20.19 -8.92
C MET A 88 10.58 20.75 -7.91
N ALA A 89 11.04 21.42 -6.86
CA ALA A 89 10.17 22.13 -5.92
C ALA A 89 9.48 23.36 -6.56
N ALA A 90 10.14 24.08 -7.48
CA ALA A 90 9.52 25.17 -8.22
C ALA A 90 8.47 24.65 -9.24
N VAL A 91 8.73 23.53 -9.90
CA VAL A 91 7.85 22.95 -10.94
C VAL A 91 6.64 22.23 -10.33
N ARG A 92 6.82 21.47 -9.24
CA ARG A 92 5.77 20.62 -8.65
C ARG A 92 5.17 21.18 -7.35
N GLY A 93 5.78 22.23 -6.80
CA GLY A 93 5.57 22.64 -5.40
C GLY A 93 6.52 21.90 -4.45
N SER A 94 6.82 22.54 -3.33
CA SER A 94 7.62 21.93 -2.27
C SER A 94 6.77 20.91 -1.47
N PHE A 95 7.44 20.05 -0.69
CA PHE A 95 6.72 19.15 0.21
C PHE A 95 5.91 19.92 1.25
N GLU A 96 6.46 21.02 1.75
CA GLU A 96 5.82 21.96 2.67
C GLU A 96 4.54 22.53 2.09
N GLU A 97 4.58 22.93 0.82
CA GLU A 97 3.40 23.42 0.12
C GLU A 97 2.37 22.31 -0.04
N GLY A 98 2.81 21.08 -0.33
CA GLY A 98 1.92 19.91 -0.34
C GLY A 98 1.12 19.72 0.94
N TYR A 99 1.73 19.92 2.12
CA TYR A 99 1.02 19.83 3.40
C TYR A 99 -0.01 20.96 3.58
N ARG A 100 0.33 22.19 3.18
CA ARG A 100 -0.59 23.34 3.25
C ARG A 100 -1.81 23.18 2.34
N LEU A 101 -1.64 22.45 1.25
CA LEU A 101 -2.71 22.17 0.29
C LEU A 101 -3.64 21.02 0.71
N LEU A 102 -3.32 20.24 1.75
CA LEU A 102 -4.15 19.09 2.16
C LEU A 102 -5.60 19.45 2.52
N PRO A 103 -5.88 20.55 3.25
CA PRO A 103 -7.26 20.94 3.57
C PRO A 103 -8.08 21.28 2.32
N GLU A 104 -7.50 22.01 1.38
CA GLU A 104 -8.13 22.30 0.08
C GLU A 104 -8.28 21.01 -0.74
N TYR A 105 -7.26 20.16 -0.79
CA TYR A 105 -7.34 18.87 -1.47
C TYR A 105 -8.48 17.99 -0.95
N CYS A 106 -8.68 17.91 0.38
CA CYS A 106 -9.83 17.22 0.97
C CYS A 106 -11.16 17.81 0.50
N ARG A 107 -11.30 19.15 0.49
CA ARG A 107 -12.50 19.82 -0.04
C ARG A 107 -12.73 19.50 -1.51
N GLN A 108 -11.68 19.49 -2.32
CA GLN A 108 -11.76 19.13 -3.73
C GLN A 108 -12.19 17.67 -3.92
N VAL A 109 -11.71 16.74 -3.10
CA VAL A 109 -12.17 15.34 -3.11
C VAL A 109 -13.67 15.26 -2.83
N GLU A 110 -14.14 15.88 -1.75
CA GLU A 110 -15.56 15.85 -1.36
C GLU A 110 -16.46 16.54 -2.39
N ARG A 111 -16.00 17.65 -2.98
CA ARG A 111 -16.74 18.40 -3.99
C ARG A 111 -16.82 17.67 -5.33
N THR A 112 -15.70 17.13 -5.81
CA THR A 112 -15.64 16.46 -7.13
C THR A 112 -16.18 15.03 -7.09
N ASN A 113 -16.18 14.41 -5.92
CA ASN A 113 -16.72 13.07 -5.70
C ASN A 113 -17.71 13.10 -4.52
N PRO A 114 -18.93 13.64 -4.71
CA PRO A 114 -19.93 13.76 -3.64
C PRO A 114 -20.17 12.44 -2.89
N GLY A 115 -20.24 12.52 -1.56
CA GLY A 115 -20.34 11.37 -0.66
C GLY A 115 -19.00 10.75 -0.26
N SER A 116 -17.88 11.23 -0.80
CA SER A 116 -16.54 10.84 -0.33
C SER A 116 -16.27 11.44 1.04
N ILE A 117 -15.38 10.80 1.79
CA ILE A 117 -14.92 11.26 3.11
C ILE A 117 -13.45 11.61 2.99
N ALA A 118 -13.08 12.88 3.23
CA ALA A 118 -11.68 13.31 3.23
C ALA A 118 -11.40 14.24 4.41
N ARG A 119 -10.56 13.79 5.35
CA ARG A 119 -10.29 14.50 6.61
C ARG A 119 -8.79 14.61 6.85
N VAL A 120 -8.33 15.82 7.17
CA VAL A 120 -6.93 16.07 7.56
C VAL A 120 -6.89 16.64 8.96
N TYR A 121 -5.91 16.18 9.75
CA TYR A 121 -5.73 16.52 11.15
C TYR A 121 -4.32 17.06 11.39
N GLY A 122 -4.27 18.26 11.96
CA GLY A 122 -3.05 18.85 12.52
C GLY A 122 -2.96 18.62 14.03
N ASN A 123 -1.76 18.77 14.58
CA ASN A 123 -1.58 18.90 16.02
C ASN A 123 -2.23 20.22 16.50
N PRO A 124 -3.11 20.21 17.51
CA PRO A 124 -3.78 21.41 18.01
C PRO A 124 -2.85 22.57 18.40
N ASP A 125 -1.61 22.27 18.82
CA ASP A 125 -0.70 23.29 19.35
C ASP A 125 0.08 24.04 18.27
N ASP A 126 0.44 23.38 17.17
CA ASP A 126 1.35 23.91 16.15
C ASP A 126 0.91 23.67 14.70
N ASN A 127 -0.28 23.08 14.52
CA ASN A 127 -0.87 22.68 13.25
C ASN A 127 0.02 21.78 12.39
N CYS A 128 1.05 21.13 12.96
CA CYS A 128 1.86 20.18 12.21
C CYS A 128 1.01 18.96 11.83
N PHE A 129 1.22 18.45 10.63
CA PHE A 129 0.52 17.29 10.10
C PHE A 129 0.64 16.10 11.06
N ARG A 130 -0.51 15.53 11.41
CA ARG A 130 -0.59 14.29 12.19
C ARG A 130 -1.20 13.18 11.35
N ARG A 131 -2.36 13.43 10.73
CA ARG A 131 -3.17 12.39 10.09
C ARG A 131 -3.94 12.91 8.87
N LEU A 132 -4.18 12.04 7.91
CA LEU A 132 -5.08 12.23 6.77
C LEU A 132 -5.84 10.94 6.55
N PHE A 133 -7.15 11.01 6.37
CA PHE A 133 -8.00 9.88 6.00
C PHE A 133 -8.77 10.22 4.73
N ILE A 134 -8.77 9.32 3.75
CA ILE A 134 -9.55 9.48 2.52
C ILE A 134 -10.22 8.15 2.15
N SER A 135 -11.51 8.22 1.85
CA SER A 135 -12.26 7.18 1.14
C SER A 135 -13.22 7.81 0.14
N PHE A 136 -13.18 7.33 -1.10
CA PHE A 136 -14.06 7.83 -2.15
C PHE A 136 -15.43 7.18 -2.08
N ASN A 137 -16.49 7.91 -2.41
CA ASN A 137 -17.85 7.36 -2.43
C ASN A 137 -17.97 6.09 -3.29
N ALA A 138 -17.30 6.07 -4.45
CA ALA A 138 -17.24 4.90 -5.32
C ALA A 138 -16.66 3.66 -4.60
N SER A 139 -15.63 3.86 -3.78
CA SER A 139 -15.03 2.82 -2.94
C SER A 139 -15.98 2.37 -1.83
N ILE A 140 -16.59 3.32 -1.11
CA ILE A 140 -17.53 3.00 -0.04
C ILE A 140 -18.70 2.18 -0.58
N PHE A 141 -19.34 2.69 -1.64
CA PHE A 141 -20.47 2.04 -2.30
C PHE A 141 -20.11 0.66 -2.83
N GLY A 142 -18.99 0.52 -3.54
CA GLY A 142 -18.55 -0.75 -4.11
C GLY A 142 -18.23 -1.80 -3.05
N PHE A 143 -17.65 -1.38 -1.92
CA PHE A 143 -17.40 -2.29 -0.81
C PHE A 143 -18.69 -2.76 -0.17
N VAL A 144 -19.54 -1.82 0.27
CA VAL A 144 -20.79 -2.11 1.00
C VAL A 144 -21.74 -2.98 0.18
N ASN A 145 -21.85 -2.74 -1.12
CA ASN A 145 -22.92 -3.32 -1.93
C ASN A 145 -22.50 -4.54 -2.77
N ALA A 146 -21.20 -4.80 -2.92
CA ALA A 146 -20.73 -5.77 -3.92
C ALA A 146 -19.45 -6.52 -3.56
N CYS A 147 -18.61 -5.99 -2.66
CA CYS A 147 -17.44 -6.73 -2.20
C CYS A 147 -17.83 -7.82 -1.20
N ARG A 148 -16.94 -8.80 -1.05
CA ARG A 148 -16.97 -9.72 0.07
C ARG A 148 -16.82 -8.91 1.36
N PRO A 149 -17.46 -9.31 2.48
CA PRO A 149 -17.34 -8.64 3.77
C PRO A 149 -15.98 -8.97 4.43
N LEU A 150 -14.90 -8.68 3.71
CA LEU A 150 -13.53 -9.00 4.03
C LEU A 150 -12.67 -7.75 3.84
N ILE A 151 -11.98 -7.30 4.88
CA ILE A 151 -11.10 -6.13 4.84
C ILE A 151 -9.67 -6.56 5.14
N GLY A 152 -8.75 -6.37 4.21
CA GLY A 152 -7.31 -6.43 4.42
C GLY A 152 -6.75 -5.09 4.88
N LEU A 153 -6.02 -5.08 5.98
CA LEU A 153 -5.28 -3.94 6.51
C LEU A 153 -3.78 -4.13 6.24
N ASP A 154 -3.16 -3.11 5.66
CA ASP A 154 -1.72 -3.10 5.40
C ASP A 154 -1.15 -1.68 5.54
N ARG A 155 0.18 -1.58 5.53
CA ARG A 155 0.88 -0.31 5.58
C ARG A 155 2.16 -0.30 4.77
N THR A 156 2.54 0.89 4.34
CA THR A 156 3.82 1.12 3.67
C THR A 156 4.47 2.42 4.13
N LEU A 157 5.79 2.38 4.28
CA LEU A 157 6.56 3.54 4.71
C LEU A 157 6.78 4.50 3.54
N LEU A 158 6.40 5.77 3.75
CA LEU A 158 6.67 6.84 2.81
C LEU A 158 8.16 7.20 2.84
N LYS A 159 8.70 7.52 1.67
CA LYS A 159 10.15 7.78 1.48
C LYS A 159 10.48 9.24 1.19
N ASN A 160 9.51 10.12 1.39
CA ASN A 160 9.62 11.56 1.13
C ASN A 160 10.52 12.26 2.19
N LYS A 161 10.59 13.60 2.13
CA LYS A 161 11.39 14.43 3.03
C LYS A 161 11.02 14.27 4.52
N TYR A 162 9.73 14.08 4.81
CA TYR A 162 9.13 14.02 6.14
C TYR A 162 8.78 12.60 6.61
N LEU A 163 9.09 11.59 5.80
CA LEU A 163 8.70 10.19 6.03
C LEU A 163 7.18 10.05 6.18
N GLY A 164 6.71 9.32 7.19
CA GLY A 164 5.31 8.95 7.37
C GLY A 164 4.98 7.52 6.97
N THR A 165 3.79 7.10 7.35
CA THR A 165 3.26 5.76 7.05
C THR A 165 1.91 5.91 6.35
N LEU A 166 1.76 5.22 5.23
CA LEU A 166 0.48 5.05 4.55
C LEU A 166 -0.17 3.79 5.09
N PHE A 167 -1.34 3.92 5.70
CA PHE A 167 -2.26 2.83 6.06
C PHE A 167 -3.26 2.61 4.92
N LEU A 168 -3.62 1.35 4.71
CA LEU A 168 -4.51 0.91 3.65
C LEU A 168 -5.56 -0.02 4.23
N ALA A 169 -6.82 0.25 3.94
CA ALA A 169 -7.93 -0.68 4.09
C ALA A 169 -8.40 -1.12 2.70
N THR A 170 -8.41 -2.43 2.47
CA THR A 170 -8.73 -3.03 1.17
C THR A 170 -9.82 -4.07 1.32
N GLY A 171 -10.90 -3.93 0.57
CA GLY A 171 -11.89 -4.98 0.38
C GLY A 171 -11.40 -6.05 -0.60
N PHE A 172 -12.23 -7.06 -0.82
CA PHE A 172 -12.04 -8.04 -1.89
C PHE A 172 -13.33 -8.15 -2.70
N ASP A 173 -13.24 -8.04 -4.02
CA ASP A 173 -14.42 -8.19 -4.87
C ASP A 173 -14.88 -9.67 -4.96
N GLY A 174 -15.97 -9.88 -5.69
CA GLY A 174 -16.49 -11.23 -5.95
C GLY A 174 -15.50 -12.18 -6.63
N ASP A 175 -14.60 -11.67 -7.46
CA ASP A 175 -13.57 -12.46 -8.17
C ASP A 175 -12.27 -12.63 -7.35
N GLY A 176 -12.23 -12.08 -6.13
CA GLY A 176 -11.12 -12.20 -5.20
C GLY A 176 -9.99 -11.17 -5.41
N ALA A 177 -10.23 -10.13 -6.21
CA ALA A 177 -9.28 -9.03 -6.40
C ALA A 177 -9.34 -8.04 -5.23
N LEU A 178 -8.20 -7.42 -4.90
CA LEU A 178 -8.13 -6.34 -3.93
C LEU A 178 -8.90 -5.13 -4.44
N PHE A 179 -9.75 -4.59 -3.57
CA PHE A 179 -10.58 -3.43 -3.84
C PHE A 179 -10.20 -2.32 -2.85
N PRO A 180 -9.76 -1.13 -3.30
CA PRO A 180 -9.35 -0.06 -2.38
C PRO A 180 -10.58 0.53 -1.67
N LEU A 181 -10.66 0.36 -0.34
CA LEU A 181 -11.75 0.92 0.47
C LEU A 181 -11.38 2.30 1.01
N ALA A 182 -10.28 2.40 1.75
CA ALA A 182 -9.82 3.66 2.33
C ALA A 182 -8.31 3.67 2.49
N PHE A 183 -7.72 4.86 2.58
CA PHE A 183 -6.31 5.01 2.95
C PHE A 183 -6.12 6.14 3.95
N GLY A 184 -5.10 5.98 4.78
CA GLY A 184 -4.71 6.96 5.78
C GLY A 184 -3.23 7.29 5.66
N VAL A 185 -2.85 8.56 5.82
CA VAL A 185 -1.45 8.94 5.96
C VAL A 185 -1.24 9.45 7.37
N VAL A 186 -0.24 8.90 8.06
CA VAL A 186 0.13 9.30 9.41
C VAL A 186 1.60 9.67 9.47
N ASP A 187 1.94 10.58 10.39
CA ASP A 187 3.30 11.03 10.67
C ASP A 187 4.22 9.90 11.14
N GLU A 188 3.68 8.98 11.96
CA GLU A 188 4.37 7.81 12.45
C GLU A 188 3.45 6.60 12.62
N GLU A 189 4.03 5.41 12.65
CA GLU A 189 3.27 4.19 12.93
C GLU A 189 3.24 3.94 14.43
N THR A 190 2.10 4.21 15.04
CA THR A 190 1.83 3.99 16.47
C THR A 190 0.48 3.30 16.66
N ASP A 191 0.29 2.71 17.84
CA ASP A 191 -0.97 2.04 18.21
C ASP A 191 -2.14 3.05 18.20
N ASP A 192 -1.92 4.27 18.70
CA ASP A 192 -2.89 5.39 18.66
C ASP A 192 -3.31 5.75 17.23
N ASN A 193 -2.35 5.79 16.28
CA ASN A 193 -2.64 6.04 14.89
C ASN A 193 -3.41 4.88 14.22
N TRP A 194 -3.18 3.62 14.62
CA TRP A 194 -3.96 2.48 14.14
C TRP A 194 -5.39 2.48 14.66
N VAL A 195 -5.57 2.72 15.97
CA VAL A 195 -6.90 2.86 16.58
C VAL A 195 -7.70 3.95 15.88
N TRP A 196 -7.10 5.13 15.69
CA TRP A 196 -7.74 6.22 14.95
C TRP A 196 -8.16 5.83 13.53
N PHE A 197 -7.27 5.20 12.76
CA PHE A 197 -7.58 4.81 11.38
C PHE A 197 -8.74 3.82 11.32
N LEU A 198 -8.81 2.90 12.28
CA LEU A 198 -9.90 1.94 12.39
C LEU A 198 -11.20 2.58 12.88
N SER A 199 -11.15 3.61 13.72
CA SER A 199 -12.33 4.40 14.10
C SER A 199 -12.91 5.16 12.91
N GLU A 200 -12.08 5.79 12.08
CA GLU A 200 -12.53 6.44 10.83
C GLU A 200 -13.18 5.42 9.88
N LEU A 201 -12.60 4.23 9.78
CA LEU A 201 -13.15 3.15 8.96
C LEU A 201 -14.48 2.61 9.52
N HIS A 202 -14.62 2.51 10.85
CA HIS A 202 -15.86 2.10 11.50
C HIS A 202 -16.97 3.12 11.24
N GLU A 203 -16.70 4.40 11.51
CA GLU A 203 -17.65 5.50 11.28
C GLU A 203 -18.08 5.56 9.80
N LEU A 204 -17.14 5.35 8.88
CA LEU A 204 -17.41 5.26 7.45
C LEU A 204 -18.41 4.14 7.13
N LEU A 205 -18.21 2.94 7.66
CA LEU A 205 -19.09 1.80 7.38
C LEU A 205 -20.45 1.96 8.05
N GLU A 206 -20.47 2.43 9.30
CA GLU A 206 -21.69 2.69 10.07
C GLU A 206 -22.59 3.73 9.36
N LYS A 207 -22.02 4.80 8.82
CA LYS A 207 -22.78 5.83 8.11
C LYS A 207 -23.34 5.38 6.75
N ASN A 208 -22.75 4.35 6.16
CA ASN A 208 -23.06 3.92 4.79
C ASN A 208 -23.73 2.54 4.74
N THR A 209 -24.11 1.99 5.89
CA THR A 209 -24.85 0.72 6.00
C THR A 209 -26.01 0.87 6.98
N GLU A 210 -27.16 0.25 6.69
CA GLU A 210 -28.27 0.21 7.65
C GLU A 210 -27.93 -0.64 8.89
N ASN A 211 -27.14 -1.70 8.68
CA ASN A 211 -26.60 -2.57 9.72
C ASN A 211 -25.16 -2.93 9.38
N MET A 212 -24.26 -2.88 10.38
CA MET A 212 -22.86 -3.26 10.20
C MET A 212 -22.76 -4.72 9.74
N PRO A 213 -22.14 -5.01 8.59
CA PRO A 213 -21.99 -6.38 8.12
C PRO A 213 -21.11 -7.17 9.09
N ARG A 214 -21.33 -8.50 9.16
CA ARG A 214 -20.37 -9.39 9.81
C ARG A 214 -19.10 -9.44 8.99
N LEU A 215 -18.09 -8.70 9.42
CA LEU A 215 -16.82 -8.57 8.72
C LEU A 215 -15.84 -9.66 9.12
N THR A 216 -14.98 -10.01 8.18
CA THR A 216 -13.68 -10.60 8.49
C THR A 216 -12.61 -9.55 8.21
N ILE A 217 -11.71 -9.32 9.15
CA ILE A 217 -10.61 -8.37 9.00
C ILE A 217 -9.31 -9.18 8.98
N LEU A 218 -8.46 -8.93 8.00
CA LEU A 218 -7.14 -9.54 7.86
C LEU A 218 -6.08 -8.47 8.04
N SER A 219 -5.15 -8.65 8.97
CA SER A 219 -4.03 -7.72 9.15
C SER A 219 -2.73 -8.45 9.43
N ASP A 220 -1.64 -7.70 9.59
CA ASP A 220 -0.46 -8.28 10.25
C ASP A 220 -0.73 -8.55 11.76
N ARG A 221 0.23 -9.21 12.42
CA ARG A 221 0.16 -9.64 13.84
C ARG A 221 0.57 -8.56 14.84
N ARG A 222 0.65 -7.29 14.44
CA ARG A 222 1.12 -6.26 15.36
C ARG A 222 0.03 -5.87 16.33
N LYS A 223 0.44 -5.79 17.59
CA LYS A 223 -0.42 -5.53 18.74
C LYS A 223 -1.34 -4.32 18.52
N GLY A 224 -0.81 -3.17 18.09
CA GLY A 224 -1.64 -1.99 17.83
C GLY A 224 -2.76 -2.18 16.80
N ILE A 225 -2.57 -3.06 15.81
CA ILE A 225 -3.63 -3.38 14.85
C ILE A 225 -4.63 -4.36 15.45
N THR A 226 -4.16 -5.40 16.13
CA THR A 226 -5.03 -6.37 16.80
C THR A 226 -5.94 -5.70 17.84
N ASP A 227 -5.34 -4.92 18.75
CA ASP A 227 -6.07 -4.21 19.81
C ASP A 227 -7.03 -3.17 19.19
N GLY A 228 -6.60 -2.49 18.12
CA GLY A 228 -7.45 -1.54 17.40
C GLY A 228 -8.63 -2.18 16.67
N VAL A 229 -8.45 -3.40 16.12
CA VAL A 229 -9.53 -4.15 15.47
C VAL A 229 -10.52 -4.66 16.51
N GLU A 230 -10.05 -5.22 17.63
CA GLU A 230 -10.91 -5.67 18.72
C GLU A 230 -11.75 -4.52 19.30
N PHE A 231 -11.14 -3.34 19.45
CA PHE A 231 -11.82 -2.15 19.97
C PHE A 231 -12.89 -1.61 19.00
N ASN A 232 -12.55 -1.45 17.71
CA ASN A 232 -13.44 -0.81 16.74
C ASN A 232 -14.41 -1.78 16.05
N PHE A 233 -14.07 -3.07 15.96
CA PHE A 233 -14.86 -4.09 15.25
C PHE A 233 -14.98 -5.36 16.09
N PRO A 234 -15.56 -5.30 17.31
CA PRO A 234 -15.59 -6.43 18.25
C PRO A 234 -16.38 -7.65 17.74
N THR A 235 -17.25 -7.46 16.77
CA THR A 235 -18.04 -8.53 16.13
C THR A 235 -17.39 -9.10 14.87
N ALA A 236 -16.27 -8.52 14.41
CA ALA A 236 -15.56 -9.00 13.24
C ALA A 236 -14.68 -10.20 13.58
N PHE A 237 -14.59 -11.16 12.66
CA PHE A 237 -13.57 -12.19 12.74
C PHE A 237 -12.21 -11.58 12.36
N HIS A 238 -11.25 -11.62 13.27
CA HIS A 238 -9.90 -11.11 13.00
C HIS A 238 -8.95 -12.26 12.65
N GLY A 239 -8.43 -12.23 11.43
CA GLY A 239 -7.43 -13.18 10.94
C GLY A 239 -6.10 -12.50 10.68
N TYR A 240 -5.03 -13.29 10.72
CA TYR A 240 -3.70 -12.80 10.41
C TYR A 240 -3.36 -13.11 8.95
N CYS A 241 -2.91 -12.08 8.24
CA CYS A 241 -2.43 -12.18 6.87
C CYS A 241 -1.32 -13.21 6.83
N MET A 242 -1.61 -14.34 6.21
CA MET A 242 -0.72 -15.47 6.09
C MET A 242 0.67 -14.93 5.65
N ARG A 243 0.77 -13.93 4.74
CA ARG A 243 2.00 -13.28 4.20
C ARG A 243 3.04 -12.95 5.23
N HIS A 244 2.59 -12.11 6.14
CA HIS A 244 3.41 -11.61 7.20
C HIS A 244 3.85 -12.75 8.12
N VAL A 245 3.00 -13.75 8.24
CA VAL A 245 3.21 -14.83 9.16
C VAL A 245 4.30 -15.80 8.63
N SER A 246 4.39 -16.14 7.34
CA SER A 246 5.56 -16.92 6.82
C SER A 246 6.81 -16.10 6.82
N GLU A 247 6.69 -14.82 6.47
CA GLU A 247 7.87 -14.00 6.42
C GLU A 247 8.50 -13.93 7.82
N THR A 248 7.70 -14.13 8.86
CA THR A 248 8.13 -14.37 10.23
C THR A 248 8.68 -15.79 10.39
N PHE A 249 7.90 -16.82 10.08
CA PHE A 249 8.28 -18.23 10.21
C PHE A 249 9.57 -18.61 9.46
N LYS A 250 9.72 -18.16 8.23
CA LYS A 250 10.91 -18.37 7.41
C LYS A 250 12.14 -17.70 8.01
N LYS A 251 11.99 -16.53 8.64
CA LYS A 251 13.12 -15.87 9.34
C LYS A 251 13.51 -16.64 10.59
N GLU A 252 12.55 -17.26 11.27
CA GLU A 252 12.72 -17.97 12.53
C GLU A 252 13.33 -19.37 12.34
N PHE A 253 12.74 -20.20 11.47
CA PHE A 253 13.17 -21.60 11.29
C PHE A 253 14.16 -21.79 10.14
N ASN A 254 14.19 -20.87 9.17
CA ASN A 254 15.07 -20.92 7.98
C ASN A 254 15.05 -22.28 7.24
N ASN A 255 13.94 -23.02 7.34
CA ASN A 255 13.78 -24.36 6.78
C ASN A 255 12.66 -24.36 5.71
N PRO A 256 12.97 -24.65 4.43
CA PRO A 256 11.98 -24.62 3.35
C PRO A 256 10.95 -25.75 3.43
N VAL A 257 11.25 -26.89 4.06
CA VAL A 257 10.30 -28.00 4.24
C VAL A 257 9.19 -27.60 5.20
N LEU A 258 9.57 -27.01 6.35
CA LEU A 258 8.62 -26.45 7.31
C LEU A 258 7.75 -25.35 6.68
N VAL A 259 8.31 -24.51 5.79
CA VAL A 259 7.54 -23.50 5.05
C VAL A 259 6.52 -24.11 4.07
N ASN A 260 6.82 -25.26 3.47
CA ASN A 260 5.88 -25.95 2.58
C ASN A 260 4.76 -26.65 3.35
N LEU A 261 5.09 -27.39 4.42
CA LEU A 261 4.09 -28.04 5.29
C LEU A 261 3.11 -27.02 5.87
N LEU A 262 3.62 -25.85 6.24
CA LEU A 262 2.85 -24.71 6.72
C LEU A 262 1.85 -24.19 5.68
N TRP A 263 2.21 -24.24 4.39
CA TRP A 263 1.30 -23.94 3.29
C TRP A 263 0.33 -25.07 2.98
N GLU A 264 0.71 -26.33 3.15
CA GLU A 264 -0.21 -27.46 3.01
C GLU A 264 -1.28 -27.42 4.10
N ALA A 265 -0.88 -27.15 5.35
CA ALA A 265 -1.80 -26.91 6.47
C ALA A 265 -2.76 -25.75 6.16
N ALA A 266 -2.25 -24.63 5.64
CA ALA A 266 -3.07 -23.48 5.24
C ALA A 266 -4.18 -23.79 4.24
N HIS A 267 -3.93 -24.75 3.35
CA HIS A 267 -4.83 -25.14 2.28
C HIS A 267 -5.69 -26.36 2.65
N ALA A 268 -5.51 -26.95 3.83
CA ALA A 268 -6.30 -28.07 4.30
C ALA A 268 -7.78 -27.68 4.36
N LEU A 269 -8.64 -28.55 3.81
CA LEU A 269 -10.08 -28.27 3.68
C LEU A 269 -10.87 -28.82 4.87
N THR A 270 -10.25 -29.69 5.65
CA THR A 270 -10.82 -30.32 6.84
C THR A 270 -9.92 -30.13 8.04
N VAL A 271 -10.52 -30.16 9.23
CA VAL A 271 -9.79 -30.09 10.51
C VAL A 271 -8.80 -31.24 10.64
N ILE A 272 -9.17 -32.43 10.15
CA ILE A 272 -8.33 -33.63 10.21
C ILE A 272 -7.07 -33.49 9.35
N GLU A 273 -7.20 -32.99 8.11
CA GLU A 273 -6.04 -32.72 7.24
C GLU A 273 -5.16 -31.61 7.82
N PHE A 274 -5.76 -30.57 8.40
CA PHE A 274 -5.04 -29.49 9.06
C PHE A 274 -4.25 -30.00 10.28
N GLU A 275 -4.89 -30.76 11.16
CA GLU A 275 -4.26 -31.36 12.34
C GLU A 275 -3.16 -32.36 11.95
N THR A 276 -3.36 -33.16 10.90
CA THR A 276 -2.31 -34.06 10.37
C THR A 276 -1.09 -33.27 9.92
N LYS A 277 -1.29 -32.15 9.21
CA LYS A 277 -0.19 -31.28 8.78
C LYS A 277 0.47 -30.52 9.93
N LEU A 278 -0.28 -30.20 10.99
CA LEU A 278 0.29 -29.64 12.21
C LEU A 278 1.15 -30.65 12.97
N LEU A 279 0.74 -31.91 13.04
CA LEU A 279 1.53 -32.99 13.65
C LEU A 279 2.84 -33.23 12.87
N GLU A 280 2.81 -33.19 11.54
CA GLU A 280 4.03 -33.28 10.69
C GLU A 280 4.99 -32.09 10.92
N ILE A 281 4.45 -30.90 11.21
CA ILE A 281 5.24 -29.70 11.57
C ILE A 281 5.83 -29.85 12.99
N GLU A 282 5.04 -30.35 13.94
CA GLU A 282 5.38 -30.55 15.35
C GLU A 282 6.48 -31.62 15.54
N ASP A 283 6.42 -32.73 14.79
CA ASP A 283 7.44 -33.78 14.78
C ASP A 283 8.79 -33.30 14.21
N THR A 284 8.77 -32.28 13.34
CA THR A 284 9.96 -31.76 12.65
C THR A 284 10.63 -30.62 13.44
N SER A 285 9.88 -29.84 14.23
CA SER A 285 10.39 -28.84 15.19
C SER A 285 9.22 -28.31 16.04
N PRO A 286 9.23 -28.51 17.38
CA PRO A 286 8.10 -28.19 18.27
C PRO A 286 7.75 -26.70 18.43
N GLU A 287 8.53 -25.77 17.86
CA GLU A 287 8.43 -24.34 18.21
C GLU A 287 7.89 -23.46 17.07
N ALA A 288 7.41 -24.06 15.99
CA ALA A 288 7.19 -23.35 14.75
C ALA A 288 5.73 -23.31 14.31
N VAL A 289 5.04 -22.20 14.56
CA VAL A 289 3.68 -21.94 14.06
C VAL A 289 3.63 -20.70 13.16
N MET A 290 3.07 -20.94 11.97
CA MET A 290 2.32 -20.03 11.09
C MET A 290 3.09 -19.28 9.96
N MET A 291 2.63 -19.46 8.70
CA MET A 291 2.21 -18.46 7.69
C MET A 291 2.88 -18.51 6.26
N GLU A 292 2.60 -17.64 5.25
CA GLU A 292 2.80 -17.53 3.72
C GLU A 292 4.02 -17.05 2.83
N CYS A 293 4.05 -17.47 1.58
CA CYS A 293 4.34 -16.58 0.44
C CYS A 293 3.65 -16.93 -0.90
N ILE A 294 2.48 -16.35 -1.19
CA ILE A 294 1.90 -16.28 -2.56
C ILE A 294 1.65 -14.79 -2.83
N ARG A 295 2.76 -14.04 -2.74
CA ARG A 295 2.89 -12.61 -3.05
C ARG A 295 3.21 -12.37 -4.53
N ARG A 296 3.40 -13.42 -5.31
CA ARG A 296 4.37 -13.37 -6.42
C ARG A 296 3.79 -13.47 -7.82
N GLN A 297 2.52 -13.14 -8.04
CA GLN A 297 1.96 -13.20 -9.40
C GLN A 297 1.22 -11.95 -9.90
N LEU A 298 0.81 -11.01 -9.06
CA LEU A 298 -0.29 -10.10 -9.43
C LEU A 298 0.10 -8.77 -10.11
N MET A 299 1.37 -8.54 -10.41
CA MET A 299 1.80 -7.22 -10.93
C MET A 299 1.51 -7.02 -12.43
N THR A 300 1.32 -8.09 -13.21
CA THR A 300 1.05 -8.01 -14.66
C THR A 300 -0.44 -7.82 -14.99
N TRP A 301 -1.30 -8.08 -14.00
CA TRP A 301 -2.70 -8.45 -14.21
C TRP A 301 -3.69 -7.28 -14.35
N PHE A 302 -3.29 -6.05 -14.05
CA PHE A 302 -4.19 -4.90 -13.87
C PHE A 302 -4.65 -4.23 -15.16
N ASN A 303 -3.86 -4.31 -16.25
CA ASN A 303 -4.25 -3.73 -17.53
C ASN A 303 -5.08 -4.71 -18.38
N GLU A 304 -4.75 -6.00 -18.32
CA GLU A 304 -5.40 -7.06 -19.10
C GLU A 304 -6.88 -7.29 -18.71
N ARG A 305 -7.25 -7.02 -17.44
CA ARG A 305 -8.60 -7.32 -16.91
C ARG A 305 -9.68 -6.35 -17.30
N ARG A 306 -9.32 -5.08 -17.48
CA ARG A 306 -10.26 -4.03 -17.87
C ARG A 306 -10.80 -4.26 -19.27
N GLU A 307 -9.97 -4.79 -20.18
CA GLU A 307 -10.39 -5.17 -21.54
C GLU A 307 -11.14 -6.50 -21.56
N ALA A 308 -10.76 -7.47 -20.72
CA ALA A 308 -11.38 -8.78 -20.69
C ALA A 308 -12.84 -8.78 -20.22
N SER A 309 -13.20 -7.97 -19.20
CA SER A 309 -14.55 -7.98 -18.62
C SER A 309 -15.64 -7.46 -19.56
N MET A 310 -15.27 -6.65 -20.57
CA MET A 310 -16.17 -6.15 -21.60
C MET A 310 -16.68 -7.27 -22.53
N GLN A 311 -16.00 -8.41 -22.58
CA GLN A 311 -16.31 -9.52 -23.49
C GLN A 311 -17.11 -10.66 -22.81
N TRP A 312 -17.32 -10.60 -21.48
CA TRP A 312 -17.99 -11.68 -20.76
C TRP A 312 -19.51 -11.62 -20.91
N ASN A 313 -20.10 -12.73 -21.36
CA ASN A 313 -21.53 -12.89 -21.64
C ASN A 313 -22.24 -13.93 -20.74
N THR A 314 -21.51 -14.52 -19.79
CA THR A 314 -22.01 -15.55 -18.85
C THR A 314 -22.68 -14.95 -17.61
N ILE A 315 -23.38 -15.79 -16.84
CA ILE A 315 -24.07 -15.39 -15.60
C ILE A 315 -23.06 -15.13 -14.47
N LEU A 316 -22.00 -15.94 -14.37
CA LEU A 316 -20.97 -15.85 -13.33
C LEU A 316 -19.65 -15.29 -13.86
N VAL A 317 -18.86 -14.69 -12.97
CA VAL A 317 -17.47 -14.30 -13.27
C VAL A 317 -16.66 -15.53 -13.68
N PRO A 318 -15.66 -15.42 -14.58
CA PRO A 318 -15.00 -16.59 -15.17
C PRO A 318 -14.39 -17.57 -14.17
N ALA A 319 -13.89 -17.10 -13.01
CA ALA A 319 -13.35 -17.99 -11.99
C ALA A 319 -14.45 -18.85 -11.34
N ALA A 320 -15.60 -18.26 -11.02
CA ALA A 320 -16.76 -18.96 -10.50
C ALA A 320 -17.38 -19.88 -11.57
N GLU A 321 -17.46 -19.42 -12.82
CA GLU A 321 -17.96 -20.20 -13.96
C GLU A 321 -17.12 -21.46 -14.19
N ARG A 322 -15.78 -21.34 -14.20
CA ARG A 322 -14.88 -22.50 -14.29
C ARG A 322 -15.10 -23.48 -13.13
N ARG A 323 -15.22 -22.97 -11.90
CA ARG A 323 -15.40 -23.80 -10.71
C ARG A 323 -16.73 -24.55 -10.71
N VAL A 324 -17.80 -23.90 -11.20
CA VAL A 324 -19.10 -24.54 -11.43
C VAL A 324 -19.00 -25.58 -12.53
N GLN A 325 -18.32 -25.29 -13.65
CA GLN A 325 -18.15 -26.24 -14.74
C GLN A 325 -17.36 -27.49 -14.30
N GLU A 326 -16.26 -27.32 -13.57
CA GLU A 326 -15.49 -28.44 -12.98
C GLU A 326 -16.33 -29.26 -12.00
N ALA A 327 -17.19 -28.61 -11.22
CA ALA A 327 -18.13 -29.29 -10.31
C ALA A 327 -19.21 -30.07 -11.09
N ILE A 328 -19.73 -29.52 -12.20
CA ILE A 328 -20.66 -30.19 -13.11
C ILE A 328 -20.02 -31.45 -13.72
N GLU A 329 -18.78 -31.36 -14.17
CA GLU A 329 -18.07 -32.51 -14.74
C GLU A 329 -17.90 -33.63 -13.72
N ARG A 330 -17.47 -33.31 -12.49
CA ARG A 330 -17.34 -34.30 -11.42
C ARG A 330 -18.69 -34.91 -10.99
N ALA A 331 -19.75 -34.10 -10.95
CA ALA A 331 -21.09 -34.53 -10.54
C ALA A 331 -21.68 -35.63 -11.45
N ARG A 332 -21.23 -35.76 -12.70
CA ARG A 332 -21.75 -36.77 -13.66
C ARG A 332 -21.58 -38.21 -13.18
N GLY A 333 -20.57 -38.48 -12.36
CA GLY A 333 -20.30 -39.81 -11.82
C GLY A 333 -21.01 -40.13 -10.50
N TYR A 334 -21.77 -39.18 -9.95
CA TYR A 334 -22.32 -39.31 -8.59
C TYR A 334 -23.74 -39.88 -8.63
N GLN A 335 -24.05 -40.74 -7.67
CA GLN A 335 -25.41 -41.26 -7.47
C GLN A 335 -26.14 -40.36 -6.49
N VAL A 336 -27.40 -40.04 -6.78
CA VAL A 336 -28.21 -39.12 -5.96
C VAL A 336 -29.48 -39.82 -5.52
N ALA A 337 -29.70 -39.90 -4.22
CA ALA A 337 -30.96 -40.30 -3.61
C ALA A 337 -31.63 -39.08 -2.98
N ARG A 338 -32.88 -38.81 -3.35
CA ARG A 338 -33.64 -37.68 -2.82
C ARG A 338 -34.33 -38.10 -1.52
N ALA A 339 -34.03 -37.41 -0.42
CA ALA A 339 -34.68 -37.66 0.87
C ALA A 339 -36.00 -36.88 0.99
N ASN A 340 -36.01 -35.62 0.58
CA ASN A 340 -37.22 -34.78 0.54
C ASN A 340 -37.11 -33.66 -0.51
N GLU A 341 -37.91 -32.61 -0.38
CA GLU A 341 -37.91 -31.50 -1.34
C GLU A 341 -36.54 -30.79 -1.48
N ALA A 342 -35.76 -30.71 -0.41
CA ALA A 342 -34.53 -29.93 -0.32
C ALA A 342 -33.28 -30.75 0.07
N GLU A 343 -33.45 -31.93 0.66
CA GLU A 343 -32.34 -32.76 1.14
C GLU A 343 -32.09 -33.98 0.26
N PHE A 344 -30.81 -34.26 0.02
CA PHE A 344 -30.32 -35.29 -0.88
C PHE A 344 -29.13 -36.01 -0.25
N GLU A 345 -29.07 -37.32 -0.45
CA GLU A 345 -27.90 -38.14 -0.21
C GLU A 345 -27.16 -38.31 -1.55
N VAL A 346 -25.88 -37.93 -1.59
CA VAL A 346 -25.06 -37.99 -2.80
C VAL A 346 -23.86 -38.90 -2.55
N ILE A 347 -23.74 -39.97 -3.34
CA ILE A 347 -22.74 -41.01 -3.20
C ILE A 347 -21.69 -40.83 -4.30
N SER A 348 -20.44 -40.63 -3.88
CA SER A 348 -19.25 -40.59 -4.74
C SER A 348 -18.43 -41.85 -4.55
N ALA A 349 -17.91 -42.40 -5.64
CA ALA A 349 -17.07 -43.61 -5.61
C ALA A 349 -15.76 -43.43 -4.82
N HIS A 350 -15.27 -42.19 -4.67
CA HIS A 350 -14.00 -41.89 -4.01
C HIS A 350 -14.14 -41.06 -2.72
N GLU A 351 -15.22 -40.29 -2.60
CA GLU A 351 -15.42 -39.33 -1.50
C GLU A 351 -16.50 -39.80 -0.49
N GLY A 352 -17.10 -40.99 -0.72
CA GLY A 352 -18.14 -41.55 0.13
C GLY A 352 -19.48 -40.82 -0.01
N THR A 353 -20.33 -40.97 1.02
CA THR A 353 -21.67 -40.40 1.05
C THR A 353 -21.69 -39.01 1.67
N ASN A 354 -22.32 -38.06 1.01
CA ASN A 354 -22.48 -36.69 1.47
C ASN A 354 -23.96 -36.27 1.49
N ILE A 355 -24.39 -35.66 2.59
CA ILE A 355 -25.73 -35.07 2.70
C ILE A 355 -25.68 -33.64 2.17
N VAL A 356 -26.63 -33.30 1.30
CA VAL A 356 -26.77 -32.00 0.66
C VAL A 356 -28.15 -31.42 0.97
N ASP A 357 -28.18 -30.17 1.42
CA ASP A 357 -29.38 -29.36 1.54
C ASP A 357 -29.31 -28.19 0.54
N ILE A 358 -30.11 -28.26 -0.53
CA ILE A 358 -30.10 -27.24 -1.58
C ILE A 358 -30.82 -25.95 -1.18
N ARG A 359 -31.71 -26.00 -0.17
CA ARG A 359 -32.46 -24.82 0.30
C ARG A 359 -31.55 -23.95 1.14
N ASN A 360 -30.78 -24.56 2.03
CA ASN A 360 -29.81 -23.87 2.89
C ASN A 360 -28.41 -23.75 2.26
N ARG A 361 -28.22 -24.24 1.02
CA ARG A 361 -26.93 -24.21 0.29
C ARG A 361 -25.79 -24.88 1.06
N CYS A 362 -26.10 -25.99 1.70
CA CYS A 362 -25.21 -26.70 2.59
C CYS A 362 -24.88 -28.10 2.07
N CYS A 363 -23.65 -28.54 2.27
CA CYS A 363 -23.25 -29.92 2.05
C CYS A 363 -22.33 -30.38 3.19
N LEU A 364 -22.38 -31.67 3.53
CA LEU A 364 -21.52 -32.27 4.54
C LEU A 364 -20.02 -32.12 4.21
N CYS A 365 -19.65 -32.12 2.93
CA CYS A 365 -18.27 -31.86 2.49
C CYS A 365 -17.79 -30.41 2.75
N ARG A 366 -18.67 -29.52 3.23
CA ARG A 366 -18.44 -28.09 3.50
C ARG A 366 -18.01 -27.22 2.32
N GLY A 367 -17.74 -27.80 1.16
CA GLY A 367 -17.26 -27.08 -0.01
C GLY A 367 -18.22 -25.98 -0.48
N TRP A 368 -19.54 -26.20 -0.41
CA TRP A 368 -20.52 -25.18 -0.81
C TRP A 368 -20.46 -23.98 0.14
N GLN A 369 -20.45 -24.23 1.44
CA GLN A 369 -20.40 -23.21 2.48
C GLN A 369 -19.09 -22.41 2.47
N LEU A 370 -17.97 -23.08 2.20
CA LEU A 370 -16.63 -22.46 2.18
C LEU A 370 -16.42 -21.58 0.95
N TYR A 371 -16.83 -22.04 -0.23
CA TYR A 371 -16.52 -21.36 -1.48
C TYR A 371 -17.64 -20.45 -1.98
N GLY A 372 -18.84 -20.53 -1.38
CA GLY A 372 -20.03 -19.79 -1.82
C GLY A 372 -20.50 -20.18 -3.23
N VAL A 373 -20.03 -21.31 -3.76
CA VAL A 373 -20.48 -21.92 -5.02
C VAL A 373 -20.77 -23.40 -4.77
N PRO A 374 -21.79 -24.00 -5.43
CA PRO A 374 -22.11 -25.40 -5.23
C PRO A 374 -20.89 -26.33 -5.45
N CYS A 375 -20.61 -27.18 -4.47
CA CYS A 375 -19.63 -28.27 -4.62
C CYS A 375 -20.18 -29.34 -5.58
N ALA A 376 -19.34 -30.29 -6.04
CA ALA A 376 -19.79 -31.35 -6.95
C ALA A 376 -21.00 -32.15 -6.42
N HIS A 377 -21.06 -32.40 -5.10
CA HIS A 377 -22.23 -32.99 -4.44
C HIS A 377 -23.49 -32.11 -4.56
N GLY A 378 -23.33 -30.81 -4.27
CA GLY A 378 -24.38 -29.82 -4.42
C GLY A 378 -24.91 -29.71 -5.84
N VAL A 379 -24.00 -29.72 -6.81
CA VAL A 379 -24.32 -29.72 -8.24
C VAL A 379 -25.09 -30.98 -8.63
N ALA A 380 -24.65 -32.17 -8.19
CA ALA A 380 -25.37 -33.42 -8.47
C ALA A 380 -26.81 -33.38 -7.95
N ALA A 381 -27.01 -32.89 -6.71
CA ALA A 381 -28.36 -32.72 -6.13
C ALA A 381 -29.22 -31.73 -6.93
N LEU A 382 -28.67 -30.57 -7.31
CA LEU A 382 -29.37 -29.55 -8.10
C LEU A 382 -29.75 -30.05 -9.51
N LEU A 383 -28.84 -30.75 -10.19
CA LEU A 383 -29.09 -31.32 -11.51
C LEU A 383 -30.15 -32.43 -11.44
N SER A 384 -30.16 -33.25 -10.38
CA SER A 384 -31.17 -34.31 -10.19
C SER A 384 -32.60 -33.76 -10.11
N CYS A 385 -32.77 -32.54 -9.60
CA CYS A 385 -34.06 -31.84 -9.53
C CYS A 385 -34.22 -30.74 -10.59
N ARG A 386 -33.41 -30.77 -11.66
CA ARG A 386 -33.46 -29.87 -12.84
C ARG A 386 -33.36 -28.38 -12.49
N GLN A 387 -32.66 -28.03 -11.41
CA GLN A 387 -32.41 -26.66 -11.03
C GLN A 387 -31.24 -26.06 -11.83
N ASN A 388 -31.29 -24.75 -12.06
CA ASN A 388 -30.17 -24.03 -12.69
C ASN A 388 -29.07 -23.79 -11.65
N VAL A 389 -27.98 -24.55 -11.75
CA VAL A 389 -26.83 -24.53 -10.82
C VAL A 389 -26.27 -23.11 -10.61
N HIS A 390 -26.20 -22.30 -11.67
CA HIS A 390 -25.63 -20.94 -11.60
C HIS A 390 -26.44 -19.98 -10.72
N ARG A 391 -27.71 -20.28 -10.43
CA ARG A 391 -28.55 -19.46 -9.53
C ARG A 391 -28.34 -19.74 -8.04
N TYR A 392 -27.57 -20.77 -7.74
CA TYR A 392 -27.32 -21.24 -6.39
C TYR A 392 -25.91 -20.86 -5.88
N THR A 393 -25.19 -20.04 -6.64
CA THR A 393 -23.96 -19.36 -6.20
C THR A 393 -24.28 -18.10 -5.41
N GLU A 394 -23.38 -17.69 -4.53
CA GLU A 394 -23.46 -16.39 -3.86
C GLU A 394 -23.49 -15.23 -4.87
N SER A 395 -24.26 -14.20 -4.53
CA SER A 395 -24.58 -13.09 -5.44
C SER A 395 -23.35 -12.28 -5.85
N CYS A 396 -22.31 -12.24 -5.01
CA CYS A 396 -21.04 -11.57 -5.30
C CYS A 396 -20.29 -12.18 -6.50
N PHE A 397 -20.53 -13.46 -6.85
CA PHE A 397 -19.89 -14.13 -7.98
C PHE A 397 -20.55 -13.87 -9.33
N THR A 398 -21.66 -13.13 -9.38
CA THR A 398 -22.35 -12.87 -10.65
C THR A 398 -21.64 -11.77 -11.45
N VAL A 399 -21.64 -11.88 -12.78
CA VAL A 399 -21.10 -10.81 -13.66
C VAL A 399 -21.86 -9.50 -13.44
N ALA A 400 -23.16 -9.58 -13.14
CA ALA A 400 -23.98 -8.41 -12.82
C ALA A 400 -23.44 -7.67 -11.57
N THR A 401 -23.16 -8.41 -10.49
CA THR A 401 -22.58 -7.82 -9.27
C THR A 401 -21.15 -7.33 -9.51
N TYR A 402 -20.33 -8.07 -10.27
CA TYR A 402 -18.98 -7.63 -10.64
C TYR A 402 -18.99 -6.31 -11.43
N ARG A 403 -19.88 -6.17 -12.42
CA ARG A 403 -20.08 -4.91 -13.15
C ARG A 403 -20.56 -3.79 -12.22
N LYS A 404 -21.42 -4.11 -11.26
CA LYS A 404 -21.86 -3.16 -10.24
C LYS A 404 -20.70 -2.68 -9.35
N THR A 405 -19.76 -3.57 -8.97
CA THR A 405 -18.54 -3.23 -8.20
C THR A 405 -17.74 -2.09 -8.85
N TYR A 406 -17.71 -2.04 -10.18
CA TYR A 406 -16.96 -1.03 -10.96
C TYR A 406 -17.86 -0.03 -11.69
N SER A 407 -19.14 0.05 -11.33
CA SER A 407 -20.12 0.91 -12.02
C SER A 407 -19.94 2.41 -11.72
N GLN A 408 -19.37 2.73 -10.56
CA GLN A 408 -19.09 4.10 -10.15
C GLN A 408 -17.75 4.55 -10.69
N THR A 409 -17.68 5.81 -11.11
CA THR A 409 -16.46 6.42 -11.66
C THR A 409 -15.80 7.28 -10.59
N ILE A 410 -14.48 7.14 -10.43
CA ILE A 410 -13.69 8.09 -9.65
C ILE A 410 -13.36 9.25 -10.58
N HIS A 411 -13.88 10.44 -10.29
CA HIS A 411 -13.69 11.62 -11.12
C HIS A 411 -12.30 12.24 -10.87
N PRO A 412 -11.64 12.74 -11.92
CA PRO A 412 -10.33 13.36 -11.78
C PRO A 412 -10.43 14.62 -10.93
N ILE A 413 -9.47 14.80 -10.02
CA ILE A 413 -9.35 16.02 -9.21
C ILE A 413 -8.63 17.07 -10.08
N PRO A 414 -9.21 18.27 -10.27
CA PRO A 414 -8.58 19.35 -11.02
C PRO A 414 -7.21 19.71 -10.48
N ASP A 415 -6.33 20.22 -11.36
CA ASP A 415 -5.03 20.73 -10.94
C ASP A 415 -5.18 21.87 -9.92
N LYS A 416 -4.21 21.98 -9.00
CA LYS A 416 -4.21 23.00 -7.94
C LYS A 416 -4.33 24.44 -8.44
N THR A 417 -3.90 24.70 -9.67
CA THR A 417 -4.02 26.02 -10.31
C THR A 417 -5.46 26.45 -10.55
N LEU A 418 -6.41 25.51 -10.59
CA LEU A 418 -7.84 25.76 -10.87
C LEU A 418 -8.72 25.76 -9.60
N TRP A 419 -8.14 25.60 -8.42
CA TRP A 419 -8.92 25.51 -7.17
C TRP A 419 -9.56 26.84 -6.80
N ASN A 420 -8.94 27.98 -7.12
CA ASN A 420 -9.42 29.32 -6.78
C ASN A 420 -10.61 29.79 -7.64
N GLU A 421 -10.68 29.40 -8.92
CA GLU A 421 -11.71 29.86 -9.86
C GLU A 421 -13.09 29.22 -9.62
N THR A 422 -13.14 28.19 -8.77
CA THR A 422 -14.33 27.39 -8.54
C THR A 422 -14.97 27.64 -7.17
N ALA A 423 -14.41 28.55 -6.38
CA ALA A 423 -15.02 29.07 -5.16
C ALA A 423 -16.10 30.13 -5.44
N ASP A 424 -16.06 30.74 -6.64
CA ASP A 424 -16.85 31.95 -6.97
C ASP A 424 -18.23 31.66 -7.58
N HIS A 425 -18.65 30.40 -7.73
CA HIS A 425 -19.97 30.01 -8.24
C HIS A 425 -20.86 29.35 -7.17
N GLU A 426 -21.28 30.19 -6.21
CA GLU A 426 -22.54 30.24 -5.42
C GLU A 426 -23.12 28.97 -4.71
N THR A 427 -23.31 29.06 -3.39
CA THR A 427 -24.62 29.27 -2.71
C THR A 427 -24.44 29.41 -1.18
N ALA A 428 -25.11 30.41 -0.61
CA ALA A 428 -24.83 30.99 0.71
C ALA A 428 -25.57 30.34 1.90
N ASP A 429 -25.57 29.01 2.05
CA ASP A 429 -26.35 28.34 3.13
C ASP A 429 -25.62 27.28 3.98
N GLN A 430 -24.28 27.19 3.89
CA GLN A 430 -23.45 26.33 4.78
C GLN A 430 -22.24 27.07 5.42
N GLY A 431 -22.28 28.40 5.45
CA GLY A 431 -21.11 29.29 5.50
C GLY A 431 -20.17 29.23 6.71
N GLN A 432 -20.45 28.50 7.80
CA GLN A 432 -19.61 28.62 9.01
C GLN A 432 -18.66 27.45 9.28
N ALA A 433 -19.01 26.22 8.90
CA ALA A 433 -18.13 25.05 9.09
C ALA A 433 -17.08 24.92 7.97
N ASP A 434 -17.45 25.27 6.74
CA ASP A 434 -16.56 25.21 5.57
C ASP A 434 -15.55 26.36 5.54
N GLU A 435 -15.91 27.55 6.07
CA GLU A 435 -14.96 28.66 6.25
C GLU A 435 -13.86 28.33 7.27
N ILE A 436 -14.20 27.66 8.38
CA ILE A 436 -13.22 27.27 9.41
C ILE A 436 -12.25 26.20 8.86
N LYS A 437 -12.73 25.24 8.04
CA LYS A 437 -11.87 24.27 7.34
C LYS A 437 -11.00 24.93 6.27
N ALA A 438 -11.47 25.99 5.61
CA ALA A 438 -10.71 26.71 4.59
C ALA A 438 -9.54 27.53 5.15
N GLN A 439 -9.65 27.99 6.40
CA GLN A 439 -8.59 28.74 7.09
C GLN A 439 -7.55 27.85 7.81
N MET A 440 -7.81 26.54 7.93
CA MET A 440 -6.88 25.62 8.59
C MET A 440 -5.62 25.43 7.73
N ILE A 441 -4.47 25.90 8.20
CA ILE A 441 -3.18 25.68 7.55
C ILE A 441 -2.48 24.50 8.22
N ILE A 442 -2.17 23.45 7.44
CA ILE A 442 -1.41 22.30 7.93
C ILE A 442 0.09 22.49 7.64
N ASN A 443 0.88 22.54 8.70
CA ASN A 443 2.33 22.62 8.64
C ASN A 443 2.95 21.24 8.40
N PRO A 444 4.10 21.14 7.74
CA PRO A 444 4.81 19.87 7.59
C PRO A 444 5.24 19.29 8.95
N PRO A 445 5.43 17.96 9.07
CA PRO A 445 5.96 17.35 10.29
C PRO A 445 7.33 17.95 10.70
N LYS A 446 7.57 18.02 12.01
CA LYS A 446 8.85 18.49 12.57
C LYS A 446 10.01 17.52 12.29
N SER A 447 9.71 16.23 12.19
CA SER A 447 10.70 15.19 11.97
C SER A 447 11.20 15.19 10.52
N LEU A 448 12.52 15.20 10.35
CA LEU A 448 13.15 15.18 9.04
C LEU A 448 13.89 13.87 8.81
N ARG A 449 13.86 13.42 7.56
CA ARG A 449 14.69 12.30 7.14
C ARG A 449 16.19 12.66 7.32
N PRO A 450 17.01 11.80 7.97
CA PRO A 450 18.45 12.03 8.10
C PRO A 450 19.16 12.19 6.73
N PRO A 451 20.19 13.03 6.62
CA PRO A 451 20.95 13.18 5.37
C PRO A 451 21.64 11.89 4.93
N GLY A 452 21.25 11.32 3.78
CA GLY A 452 21.91 10.14 3.22
C GLY A 452 21.11 9.44 2.13
N ARG A 453 21.80 8.83 1.15
CA ARG A 453 21.17 8.06 0.08
C ARG A 453 20.46 6.84 0.66
N PRO A 454 19.19 6.55 0.28
CA PRO A 454 18.58 5.25 0.60
C PRO A 454 19.45 4.13 0.01
N ARG A 455 20.02 3.28 0.87
CA ARG A 455 20.78 2.12 0.40
C ARG A 455 19.80 1.17 -0.30
N LYS A 456 20.03 0.90 -1.59
CA LYS A 456 19.43 -0.27 -2.23
C LYS A 456 20.03 -1.50 -1.52
N LYS A 457 19.22 -2.30 -0.81
CA LYS A 457 19.68 -3.60 -0.28
C LYS A 457 20.13 -4.45 -1.48
N ARG A 458 21.44 -4.54 -1.71
CA ARG A 458 22.05 -5.57 -2.55
C ARG A 458 22.53 -6.66 -1.60
N VAL A 459 21.90 -7.82 -1.64
CA VAL A 459 22.42 -9.01 -0.96
C VAL A 459 23.63 -9.48 -1.77
N ARG A 460 24.84 -9.32 -1.25
CA ARG A 460 26.02 -10.04 -1.76
C ARG A 460 25.99 -11.46 -1.17
N ALA A 461 26.34 -12.46 -1.97
CA ALA A 461 26.21 -13.87 -1.64
C ALA A 461 27.08 -14.34 -0.44
N GLU A 462 28.08 -13.55 -0.04
CA GLU A 462 29.15 -13.97 0.87
C GLU A 462 28.90 -13.71 2.37
N ASP A 463 27.78 -13.09 2.76
CA ASP A 463 27.53 -12.74 4.18
C ASP A 463 26.81 -13.85 4.98
N ARG A 464 26.71 -15.07 4.42
CA ARG A 464 26.14 -16.26 5.09
C ARG A 464 27.21 -16.94 5.96
N GLY A 465 27.28 -16.57 7.23
CA GLY A 465 28.06 -17.34 8.21
C GLY A 465 28.59 -16.58 9.42
N ARG A 466 28.55 -15.25 9.46
CA ARG A 466 28.93 -14.50 10.66
C ARG A 466 27.73 -14.23 11.55
N VAL A 467 27.75 -14.81 12.75
CA VAL A 467 26.91 -14.38 13.88
C VAL A 467 27.26 -12.91 14.16
N LYS A 468 26.41 -12.00 13.71
CA LYS A 468 26.57 -10.57 13.99
C LYS A 468 26.13 -10.34 15.44
N ARG A 469 27.00 -9.75 16.26
CA ARG A 469 26.63 -9.31 17.61
C ARG A 469 25.39 -8.42 17.52
N VAL A 470 24.40 -8.72 18.36
CA VAL A 470 23.18 -7.91 18.48
C VAL A 470 23.57 -6.57 19.10
N VAL A 471 23.63 -5.54 18.27
CA VAL A 471 23.90 -4.17 18.73
C VAL A 471 22.57 -3.45 18.95
N HIS A 472 22.47 -2.71 20.04
CA HIS A 472 21.29 -1.91 20.38
C HIS A 472 21.52 -0.47 19.95
N CYS A 473 20.58 0.09 19.21
CA CYS A 473 20.64 1.48 18.81
C CYS A 473 20.24 2.37 19.98
N SER A 474 21.16 3.17 20.52
CA SER A 474 20.87 4.10 21.64
C SER A 474 19.93 5.27 21.28
N ARG A 475 19.21 5.22 20.15
CA ARG A 475 18.32 6.28 19.66
C ARG A 475 16.91 5.78 19.41
N CYS A 476 16.75 4.59 18.84
CA CYS A 476 15.43 3.97 18.65
C CYS A 476 15.23 2.73 19.52
N ASN A 477 16.22 2.35 20.32
CA ASN A 477 16.27 1.13 21.13
C ASN A 477 16.06 -0.20 20.37
N GLN A 478 16.00 -0.16 19.03
CA GLN A 478 15.92 -1.37 18.21
C GLN A 478 17.30 -2.02 18.02
N THR A 479 17.29 -3.33 17.81
CA THR A 479 18.48 -4.14 17.61
C THR A 479 18.93 -4.18 16.14
N GLY A 480 20.20 -4.54 15.91
CA GLY A 480 20.73 -4.83 14.58
C GLY A 480 21.35 -3.63 13.83
N HIS A 481 21.46 -2.46 14.45
CA HIS A 481 22.17 -1.30 13.89
C HIS A 481 22.70 -0.34 14.97
N PHE A 482 23.72 0.45 14.64
CA PHE A 482 24.30 1.46 15.54
C PHE A 482 23.55 2.79 15.45
N ARG A 483 23.67 3.65 16.48
CA ARG A 483 23.13 5.03 16.51
C ARG A 483 23.46 5.81 15.24
N THR A 484 24.70 5.68 14.75
CA THR A 484 25.22 6.34 13.54
C THR A 484 24.60 5.84 12.23
N THR A 485 24.02 4.65 12.24
CA THR A 485 23.36 4.01 11.09
C THR A 485 21.84 3.92 11.25
N CYS A 486 21.30 4.57 12.28
CA CYS A 486 19.88 4.55 12.61
C CYS A 486 19.06 5.33 11.58
N ALA A 487 18.05 4.66 11.02
CA ALA A 487 17.13 5.23 10.05
C ALA A 487 15.88 5.85 10.70
N ALA A 488 15.77 5.79 12.04
CA ALA A 488 14.70 6.47 12.76
C ALA A 488 14.78 8.00 12.54
N PRO A 489 13.65 8.74 12.58
CA PRO A 489 13.61 10.21 12.42
C PRO A 489 14.41 10.94 13.52
N ILE A 490 15.11 12.05 13.20
CA ILE A 490 15.80 12.90 14.22
C ILE A 490 14.74 13.84 14.78
#